data_AF-A0A0C1JV29-F1
#
_entry.id   AF-A0A0C1JV29-F1
#
_cell.length_a   1.000
_cell.length_b   1.000
_cell.length_c   1.000
_cell.angle_alpha   90.00
_cell.angle_beta   90.00
_cell.angle_gamma   90.00
#
_symmetry.space_group_name_H-M   'P 1'
#
loop_
_entity.id
_entity.type
_entity.pdbx_description
1 polymer ?
#
loop_
_entity_poly.entity_id
_entity_poly.type
_entity_poly.pdbx_seq_one_letter_code
_entity_poly.pdbx_strand_id
1 'polypeptide(L)'
;MILHRNPIWIAFFSLIIIVTFFYTINAILDFYHYQRLNCSRPANEIKWSIKKVNDETFVPKGFYQFTYKGERISGYTSFQQHYLNPFAAKEAIDRLANANLQVWFDSSTPNFSTLEKNFPFKKIFYSLILWVLIFYLLWLDRRVILYKN
;
A
#
# COMPACT_ATOMS: atom_id res chain seq x y z
N MET A 1 -22.47 9.37 27.65
CA MET A 1 -22.41 9.16 26.19
C MET A 1 -23.60 8.29 25.82
N ILE A 2 -24.80 8.90 25.75
CA ILE A 2 -26.03 8.16 25.42
C ILE A 2 -26.13 8.23 23.91
N LEU A 3 -25.34 7.37 23.25
CA LEU A 3 -25.67 6.94 21.89
C LEU A 3 -27.15 6.60 21.92
N HIS A 4 -27.94 7.18 21.02
CA HIS A 4 -29.38 6.94 20.94
C HIS A 4 -29.66 5.49 21.35
N ARG A 5 -30.42 5.23 22.43
CA ARG A 5 -30.62 3.92 23.11
C ARG A 5 -31.12 2.77 22.19
N ASN A 6 -31.15 3.01 20.89
CA ASN A 6 -31.40 2.09 19.81
C ASN A 6 -30.14 1.22 19.55
N PRO A 7 -30.20 -0.09 19.84
CA PRO A 7 -29.07 -1.00 19.65
C PRO A 7 -28.58 -1.06 18.19
N ILE A 8 -29.44 -0.75 17.21
CA ILE A 8 -29.08 -0.72 15.78
C ILE A 8 -28.05 0.38 15.51
N TRP A 9 -28.19 1.54 16.14
CA TRP A 9 -27.27 2.66 15.95
C TRP A 9 -25.91 2.38 16.59
N ILE A 10 -25.90 1.70 17.75
CA ILE A 10 -24.69 1.22 18.41
C ILE A 10 -23.95 0.20 17.54
N ALA A 11 -24.67 -0.78 17.00
CA ALA A 11 -24.09 -1.79 16.10
C ALA A 11 -23.50 -1.14 14.83
N PHE A 12 -24.22 -0.23 14.21
CA PHE A 12 -23.77 0.48 13.01
C PHE A 12 -22.50 1.31 13.26
N PHE A 13 -22.48 2.10 14.33
CA PHE A 13 -21.32 2.91 14.69
C PHE A 13 -20.10 2.04 15.05
N SER A 14 -20.32 0.94 15.77
CA SER A 14 -19.26 -0.01 16.12
C SER A 14 -18.66 -0.66 14.87
N LEU A 15 -19.49 -1.03 13.89
CA LEU A 15 -19.03 -1.57 12.60
C LEU A 15 -18.14 -0.56 11.86
N ILE A 16 -18.55 0.71 11.78
CA ILE A 16 -17.75 1.76 11.12
C ILE A 16 -16.41 1.94 11.83
N ILE A 17 -16.39 1.94 13.16
CA ILE A 17 -15.15 2.01 13.94
C ILE A 17 -14.23 0.85 13.57
N ILE A 18 -14.72 -0.39 13.60
CA ILE A 18 -13.92 -1.58 13.29
C ILE A 18 -13.33 -1.48 11.90
N VAL A 19 -14.13 -1.13 10.89
CA VAL A 19 -13.67 -0.95 9.51
C VAL A 19 -12.62 0.15 9.42
N THR A 20 -12.83 1.27 10.11
CA THR A 20 -11.89 2.41 10.12
C THR A 20 -10.55 2.03 10.73
N PHE A 21 -10.55 1.33 11.86
CA PHE A 21 -9.33 0.83 12.49
C PHE A 21 -8.59 -0.16 11.58
N PHE A 22 -9.32 -1.10 10.95
CA PHE A 22 -8.73 -2.06 10.02
C PHE A 22 -8.00 -1.36 8.85
N TYR A 23 -8.65 -0.39 8.21
CA TYR A 23 -8.01 0.38 7.12
C TYR A 23 -6.84 1.23 7.64
N THR A 24 -6.98 1.86 8.80
CA THR A 24 -5.93 2.69 9.41
C THR A 24 -4.67 1.88 9.72
N ILE A 25 -4.81 0.69 10.32
CA ILE A 25 -3.67 -0.19 10.61
C ILE A 25 -2.95 -0.57 9.31
N ASN A 26 -3.70 -0.96 8.28
CA ASN A 26 -3.12 -1.30 6.97
C ASN A 26 -2.39 -0.11 6.32
N ALA A 27 -2.94 1.11 6.43
CA ALA A 27 -2.29 2.31 5.92
C ALA A 27 -0.99 2.64 6.68
N ILE A 28 -1.00 2.48 8.01
CA ILE A 28 0.19 2.68 8.86
C ILE A 28 1.29 1.68 8.50
N LEU A 29 0.95 0.39 8.32
CA LEU A 29 1.92 -0.64 7.94
C LEU A 29 2.56 -0.34 6.59
N ASP A 30 1.76 -0.02 5.57
CA ASP A 30 2.28 0.33 4.25
C ASP A 30 3.15 1.59 4.30
N PHE A 31 2.75 2.59 5.08
CA PHE A 31 3.53 3.81 5.25
C PHE A 31 4.85 3.53 5.97
N TYR A 32 4.84 2.66 6.98
CA TYR A 32 6.06 2.20 7.66
C TYR A 32 7.00 1.47 6.69
N HIS A 33 6.48 0.58 5.85
CA HIS A 33 7.28 -0.09 4.81
C HIS A 33 7.88 0.91 3.80
N TYR A 34 7.12 1.94 3.41
CA TYR A 34 7.61 3.00 2.53
C TYR A 34 8.73 3.83 3.19
N GLN A 35 8.56 4.20 4.46
CA GLN A 35 9.55 4.93 5.27
C GLN A 35 10.81 4.10 5.53
N ARG A 36 10.68 2.78 5.67
CA ARG A 36 11.82 1.88 5.92
C ARG A 36 12.80 1.84 4.74
N LEU A 37 12.31 2.07 3.53
CA LEU A 37 13.10 2.13 2.29
C LEU A 37 13.82 3.48 2.15
N ASN A 38 14.88 3.68 2.95
CA ASN A 38 15.58 4.95 3.09
C ASN A 38 16.76 5.16 2.15
N CYS A 39 17.31 4.11 1.54
CA CYS A 39 18.44 4.22 0.64
C CYS A 39 18.07 3.78 -0.77
N SER A 40 18.72 4.37 -1.77
CA SER A 40 18.64 3.92 -3.16
C SER A 40 20.04 3.68 -3.75
N ARG A 41 20.14 2.65 -4.61
CA ARG A 41 21.33 2.35 -5.41
C ARG A 41 20.91 1.88 -6.80
N PRO A 42 21.74 2.13 -7.83
CA PRO A 42 21.52 1.50 -9.13
C PRO A 42 21.66 -0.02 -8.99
N ALA A 43 20.78 -0.78 -9.66
CA ALA A 43 20.96 -2.22 -9.78
C ALA A 43 22.18 -2.52 -10.67
N ASN A 44 22.94 -3.55 -10.30
CA ASN A 44 24.02 -4.06 -11.15
C ASN A 44 23.44 -4.82 -12.35
N GLU A 45 22.40 -5.61 -12.11
CA GLU A 45 21.70 -6.37 -13.13
C GLU A 45 20.22 -6.50 -12.75
N ILE A 46 19.33 -6.38 -13.72
CA ILE A 46 17.89 -6.63 -13.55
C ILE A 46 17.45 -7.66 -14.59
N LYS A 47 16.94 -8.80 -14.12
CA LYS A 47 16.33 -9.85 -14.95
C LYS A 47 14.81 -9.74 -14.85
N TRP A 48 14.17 -9.51 -15.97
CA TRP A 48 12.73 -9.36 -16.05
C TRP A 48 12.04 -10.69 -16.36
N SER A 49 10.89 -10.91 -15.74
CA SER A 49 10.04 -12.07 -15.96
C SER A 49 8.58 -11.67 -15.83
N ILE A 50 7.68 -12.40 -16.48
CA ILE A 50 6.23 -12.20 -16.31
C ILE A 50 5.73 -13.28 -15.37
N LYS A 51 5.07 -12.87 -14.28
CA LYS A 51 4.39 -13.78 -13.36
C LYS A 51 2.90 -13.77 -13.65
N LYS A 52 2.31 -14.94 -13.91
CA LYS A 52 0.86 -15.12 -13.93
C LYS A 52 0.36 -15.11 -12.49
N VAL A 53 -0.60 -14.23 -12.16
CA VAL A 53 -1.19 -14.11 -10.82
C VAL A 53 -2.47 -14.94 -10.76
N ASN A 54 -3.40 -14.70 -11.68
CA ASN A 54 -4.62 -15.49 -11.89
C ASN A 54 -4.74 -15.87 -13.36
N ASP A 55 -5.80 -16.61 -13.72
CA ASP A 55 -6.00 -17.07 -15.09
C ASP A 55 -6.06 -15.96 -16.14
N GLU A 56 -6.47 -14.77 -15.72
CA GLU A 56 -6.65 -13.60 -16.60
C GLU A 56 -5.64 -12.47 -16.31
N THR A 57 -4.75 -12.61 -15.33
CA THR A 57 -3.88 -11.49 -14.91
C THR A 57 -2.39 -11.85 -14.86
N PHE A 58 -1.60 -10.96 -15.44
CA PHE A 58 -0.15 -11.03 -15.57
C PHE A 58 0.49 -9.81 -14.92
N VAL A 59 1.59 -10.03 -14.21
CA VAL A 59 2.32 -8.99 -13.48
C VAL A 59 3.80 -9.07 -13.83
N PRO A 60 4.45 -7.93 -14.17
CA PRO A 60 5.90 -7.86 -14.29
C PRO A 60 6.59 -8.20 -12.96
N LYS A 61 7.60 -9.05 -13.03
CA LYS A 61 8.47 -9.40 -11.90
C LYS A 61 9.92 -9.13 -12.28
N GLY A 62 10.57 -8.26 -11.53
CA GLY A 62 12.00 -7.96 -11.67
C GLY A 62 12.79 -8.70 -10.59
N PHE A 63 13.72 -9.55 -11.01
CA PHE A 63 14.82 -10.00 -10.16
C PHE A 63 15.97 -9.02 -10.31
N TYR A 64 16.57 -8.58 -9.22
CA TYR A 64 17.67 -7.62 -9.27
C TYR A 64 18.78 -8.02 -8.31
N GLN A 65 19.98 -7.58 -8.65
CA GLN A 65 21.16 -7.71 -7.82
C GLN A 65 21.81 -6.34 -7.66
N PHE A 66 22.24 -6.03 -6.43
CA PHE A 66 22.98 -4.81 -6.14
C PHE A 66 24.07 -5.08 -5.11
N THR A 67 25.12 -4.25 -5.11
CA THR A 67 26.20 -4.36 -4.13
C THR A 67 26.07 -3.25 -3.09
N TYR A 68 26.05 -3.62 -1.81
CA TYR A 68 26.03 -2.68 -0.69
C TYR A 68 27.08 -3.10 0.36
N LYS A 69 27.96 -2.17 0.73
CA LYS A 69 29.07 -2.43 1.69
C LYS A 69 29.96 -3.64 1.32
N GLY A 70 30.12 -3.93 0.03
CA GLY A 70 30.91 -5.07 -0.46
C GLY A 70 30.15 -6.39 -0.53
N GLU A 71 28.92 -6.45 -0.02
CA GLU A 71 28.05 -7.63 -0.11
C GLU A 71 27.13 -7.54 -1.33
N ARG A 72 26.98 -8.65 -2.05
CA ARG A 72 26.00 -8.78 -3.14
C ARG A 72 24.68 -9.24 -2.55
N ILE A 73 23.68 -8.37 -2.65
CA ILE A 73 22.31 -8.66 -2.22
C ILE A 73 21.46 -8.86 -3.47
N SER A 74 20.56 -9.83 -3.39
CA SER A 74 19.61 -10.13 -4.45
C SER A 74 18.19 -10.11 -3.91
N GLY A 75 17.27 -9.64 -4.73
CA GLY A 75 15.87 -9.48 -4.35
C GLY A 75 14.94 -9.64 -5.54
N TYR A 76 13.66 -9.78 -5.24
CA TYR A 76 12.60 -9.84 -6.24
C TYR A 76 11.55 -8.79 -5.92
N THR A 77 11.12 -8.06 -6.93
CA THR A 77 9.96 -7.17 -6.84
C THR A 77 8.90 -7.66 -7.81
N SER A 78 7.69 -7.83 -7.31
CA SER A 78 6.49 -7.99 -8.15
C SER A 78 5.81 -6.64 -8.22
N PHE A 79 5.58 -6.15 -9.43
CA PHE A 79 4.97 -4.84 -9.63
C PHE A 79 3.48 -4.87 -9.26
N GLN A 80 2.92 -3.75 -8.81
CA GLN A 80 1.51 -3.73 -8.38
C GLN A 80 0.52 -3.72 -9.56
N GLN A 81 0.96 -3.31 -10.75
CA GLN A 81 0.09 -3.16 -11.91
C GLN A 81 -0.19 -4.51 -12.58
N HIS A 82 -1.48 -4.82 -12.71
CA HIS A 82 -1.98 -6.02 -13.37
C HIS A 82 -2.26 -5.74 -14.85
N TYR A 83 -1.89 -6.69 -15.69
CA TYR A 83 -2.14 -6.67 -17.13
C TYR A 83 -2.99 -7.88 -17.53
N LEU A 84 -3.95 -7.68 -18.42
CA LEU A 84 -4.84 -8.75 -18.89
C LEU A 84 -4.17 -9.69 -19.91
N ASN A 85 -3.06 -9.24 -20.50
CA ASN A 85 -2.38 -9.95 -21.57
C ASN A 85 -0.86 -9.97 -21.32
N PRO A 86 -0.16 -11.10 -21.53
CA PRO A 86 1.30 -11.16 -21.45
C PRO A 86 2.02 -10.16 -22.37
N PHE A 87 1.45 -9.82 -23.54
CA PHE A 87 2.07 -8.84 -24.44
C PHE A 87 2.11 -7.44 -23.82
N ALA A 88 1.04 -7.02 -23.14
CA ALA A 88 1.01 -5.74 -22.42
C ALA A 88 1.97 -5.73 -21.23
N ALA A 89 2.08 -6.86 -20.51
CA ALA A 89 3.08 -7.00 -19.44
C ALA A 89 4.51 -6.93 -19.99
N LYS A 90 4.77 -7.48 -21.19
CA LYS A 90 6.07 -7.40 -21.85
C LYS A 90 6.41 -5.98 -22.28
N GLU A 91 5.47 -5.27 -22.89
CA GLU A 91 5.68 -3.86 -23.25
C GLU A 91 5.97 -3.00 -22.02
N ALA A 92 5.29 -3.25 -20.90
CA ALA A 92 5.58 -2.60 -19.63
C ALA A 92 7.00 -2.92 -19.12
N ILE A 93 7.44 -4.18 -19.23
CA ILE A 93 8.82 -4.58 -18.90
C ILE A 93 9.82 -3.80 -19.76
N ASP A 94 9.59 -3.69 -21.07
CA ASP A 94 10.51 -2.99 -21.98
C ASP A 94 10.62 -1.51 -21.62
N ARG A 95 9.50 -0.87 -21.23
CA ARG A 95 9.51 0.51 -20.70
C ARG A 95 10.29 0.62 -19.39
N LEU A 96 10.09 -0.32 -18.47
CA LEU A 96 10.78 -0.36 -17.17
C LEU A 96 12.27 -0.63 -17.32
N ALA A 97 12.68 -1.47 -18.26
CA ALA A 97 14.08 -1.75 -18.57
C ALA A 97 14.82 -0.50 -19.06
N ASN A 98 14.13 0.36 -19.81
CA ASN A 98 14.68 1.63 -20.29
C ASN A 98 14.68 2.75 -19.23
N ALA A 99 13.96 2.59 -18.12
CA ALA A 99 13.76 3.65 -17.14
C ALA A 99 14.90 3.84 -16.11
N ASN A 100 16.04 3.15 -16.26
CA ASN A 100 17.18 3.21 -15.32
C ASN A 100 16.74 3.12 -13.84
N LEU A 101 16.02 2.06 -13.51
CA LEU A 101 15.42 1.89 -12.18
C LEU A 101 16.47 1.80 -11.07
N GLN A 102 16.17 2.46 -9.96
CA GLN A 102 16.93 2.36 -8.73
C GLN A 102 16.31 1.32 -7.79
N VAL A 103 17.15 0.54 -7.13
CA VAL A 103 16.73 -0.36 -6.05
C VAL A 103 16.68 0.45 -4.76
N TRP A 104 15.51 0.45 -4.13
CA TRP A 104 15.30 0.99 -2.81
C TRP A 104 15.50 -0.09 -1.77
N PHE A 105 16.23 0.18 -0.70
CA PHE A 105 16.48 -0.79 0.35
C PHE A 105 16.63 -0.12 1.72
N ASP A 106 16.49 -0.91 2.77
CA ASP A 106 16.77 -0.49 4.14
C ASP A 106 18.26 -0.60 4.46
N SER A 107 18.88 0.49 4.91
CA SER A 107 20.31 0.52 5.30
C SER A 107 20.66 -0.42 6.45
N SER A 108 19.70 -0.71 7.33
CA SER A 108 19.86 -1.57 8.50
C SER A 108 19.66 -3.05 8.17
N THR A 109 18.73 -3.35 7.25
CA THR A 109 18.46 -4.72 6.77
C THR A 109 18.38 -4.74 5.23
N PRO A 110 19.52 -4.87 4.54
CA PRO A 110 19.59 -4.73 3.08
C PRO A 110 18.77 -5.78 2.31
N ASN A 111 18.43 -6.91 2.95
CA ASN A 111 17.54 -7.94 2.38
C ASN A 111 16.12 -7.41 2.13
N PHE A 112 15.68 -6.37 2.85
CA PHE A 112 14.43 -5.68 2.55
C PHE A 112 14.68 -4.64 1.46
N SER A 113 14.42 -5.05 0.22
CA SER A 113 14.66 -4.23 -0.97
C SER A 113 13.47 -4.31 -1.95
N THR A 114 13.34 -3.27 -2.80
CA THR A 114 12.35 -3.24 -3.89
C THR A 114 12.80 -2.32 -5.02
N LEU A 115 12.45 -2.66 -6.26
CA LEU A 115 12.58 -1.77 -7.43
C LEU A 115 11.48 -0.71 -7.49
N GLU A 116 10.35 -0.96 -6.87
CA GLU A 116 9.16 -0.11 -6.94
C GLU A 116 8.85 0.44 -5.55
N LYS A 117 8.97 1.76 -5.39
CA LYS A 117 8.65 2.47 -4.15
C LYS A 117 7.32 3.23 -4.32
N ASN A 118 6.22 2.56 -4.00
CA ASN A 118 4.89 3.13 -4.13
C ASN A 118 4.43 3.80 -2.84
N PHE A 119 4.06 5.08 -2.93
CA PHE A 119 3.44 5.79 -1.81
C PHE A 119 1.99 5.30 -1.64
N PRO A 120 1.56 4.85 -0.44
CA PRO A 120 0.23 4.27 -0.22
C PRO A 120 -0.88 5.34 -0.12
N PHE A 121 -0.93 6.28 -1.07
CA PHE A 121 -1.86 7.41 -1.09
C PHE A 121 -3.32 6.98 -0.95
N LYS A 122 -3.73 5.96 -1.73
CA LYS A 122 -5.11 5.48 -1.76
C LYS A 122 -5.58 5.03 -0.37
N LYS A 123 -4.76 4.24 0.33
CA LYS A 123 -5.10 3.72 1.66
C LYS A 123 -5.16 4.84 2.70
N ILE A 124 -4.21 5.77 2.67
CA ILE A 124 -4.21 6.94 3.57
C ILE A 124 -5.47 7.78 3.34
N PHE A 125 -5.82 8.05 2.08
CA PHE A 125 -6.98 8.85 1.73
C PHE A 125 -8.30 8.19 2.16
N TYR A 126 -8.46 6.88 1.96
CA TYR A 126 -9.63 6.15 2.45
C TYR A 126 -9.72 6.15 3.98
N SER A 127 -8.61 5.94 4.69
CA SER A 127 -8.58 6.07 6.15
C SER A 127 -9.02 7.47 6.60
N LEU A 128 -8.57 8.54 5.92
CA LEU A 128 -8.95 9.91 6.25
C LEU A 128 -10.45 10.16 6.06
N ILE A 129 -11.04 9.69 4.96
CA ILE A 129 -12.49 9.77 4.72
C ILE A 129 -13.28 9.07 5.83
N LEU A 130 -12.84 7.87 6.23
CA LEU A 130 -13.48 7.10 7.30
C LEU A 130 -13.42 7.83 8.65
N TRP A 131 -12.29 8.47 8.97
CA TRP A 131 -12.19 9.32 10.15
C TRP A 131 -13.11 10.53 10.08
N VAL A 132 -13.19 11.22 8.94
CA VAL A 132 -14.13 12.33 8.72
C VAL A 132 -15.57 11.87 8.91
N LEU A 133 -15.93 10.68 8.42
CA LEU A 133 -17.26 10.09 8.61
C LEU A 133 -17.56 9.83 10.10
N ILE A 134 -16.61 9.27 10.86
CA ILE A 134 -16.76 9.08 12.32
C ILE A 134 -16.99 10.42 13.01
N PHE A 135 -16.17 11.43 12.72
CA PHE A 135 -16.31 12.76 13.32
C PHE A 135 -17.65 13.41 12.95
N TYR A 136 -18.10 13.24 11.71
CA TYR A 136 -19.40 13.70 11.26
C TYR A 136 -20.55 13.04 12.04
N LEU A 137 -20.51 11.72 12.22
CA LEU A 137 -21.54 10.98 12.97
C LEU A 137 -21.56 11.38 14.46
N LEU A 138 -20.39 11.58 15.07
CA LEU A 138 -20.28 12.08 16.45
C LEU A 138 -20.85 13.51 16.60
N TRP A 139 -20.61 14.36 15.61
CA TRP A 139 -21.15 15.71 15.59
C TRP A 139 -22.67 15.73 15.38
N LEU A 140 -23.18 14.88 14.49
CA LEU A 140 -24.60 14.72 14.24
C LEU A 140 -25.34 14.23 15.48
N ASP A 141 -24.81 13.23 16.19
CA ASP A 141 -25.38 12.72 17.44
C ASP A 141 -25.52 13.84 18.48
N ARG A 142 -24.48 14.65 18.66
CA ARG A 142 -24.53 15.83 19.54
C ARG A 142 -25.61 16.84 19.14
N ARG A 143 -25.75 17.13 17.84
CA ARG A 143 -26.78 18.06 17.33
C ARG A 143 -28.20 17.55 17.58
N VAL A 144 -28.44 16.25 17.34
CA VAL A 144 -29.76 15.63 17.55
C VAL A 144 -30.15 15.63 19.02
N ILE A 145 -29.21 15.38 19.93
CA ILE A 145 -29.46 15.46 21.38
C ILE A 145 -29.85 16.89 21.80
N LEU A 146 -29.13 17.90 21.31
CA LEU A 146 -29.41 19.31 21.62
C LEU A 146 -30.78 19.79 21.11
N TYR A 147 -31.30 19.22 20.03
CA TYR A 147 -32.61 19.57 19.48
C TYR A 147 -33.78 18.87 20.20
N LYS A 148 -33.51 17.82 20.99
CA LYS A 148 -34.54 17.02 21.67
C LYS A 148 -34.78 17.45 23.12
N ASN A 149 -33.88 18.25 23.69
CA ASN A 149 -34.04 18.94 24.97
C ASN A 149 -34.54 20.38 24.74
#